data_AF-E4NBU9-F1
#
_entry.id   AF-E4NBU9-F1
#
_cell.length_a   1.000
_cell.length_b   1.000
_cell.length_c   1.000
_cell.angle_alpha   90.00
_cell.angle_beta   90.00
_cell.angle_gamma   90.00
#
_symmetry.space_group_name_H-M   'P 1'
#
loop_
_entity.id
_entity.type
_entity.pdbx_description
1 polymer ?
#
loop_
_entity_poly.entity_id
_entity_poly.type
_entity_poly.pdbx_seq_one_letter_code
_entity_poly.pdbx_strand_id
1 'polypeptide(L)'
;MADGYRVNTDELEAVVKRLQVIQQNMAQTSDRSAYGTDVGAADFGANFSHAAKVHEAHQNMQGWLTATITDLSALIDDFGNKAQTVNNAYKGLEADGVANMTYGQGTV
;
A
#
# COMPACT_ATOMS: atom_id res chain seq x y z
N MET A 1 17.44 19.38 29.00
CA MET A 1 17.74 18.02 28.51
C MET A 1 16.63 17.66 27.55
N ALA A 2 16.90 17.77 26.25
CA ALA A 2 15.93 17.38 25.24
C ALA A 2 15.90 15.85 25.24
N ASP A 3 14.91 15.29 25.93
CA ASP A 3 14.54 13.89 25.78
C ASP A 3 13.90 13.74 24.39
N GLY A 4 14.75 13.89 23.38
CA GLY A 4 14.37 13.79 21.98
C GLY A 4 14.01 12.35 21.75
N TYR A 5 12.72 12.08 21.59
CA TYR A 5 12.18 10.85 21.03
C TYR A 5 13.09 10.41 19.88
N ARG A 6 14.00 9.48 20.16
CA ARG A 6 14.81 8.82 19.14
C ARG A 6 13.82 7.98 18.36
N VAL A 7 13.27 8.58 17.30
CA VAL A 7 12.39 7.86 16.39
C VAL A 7 13.26 6.76 15.78
N ASN A 8 12.89 5.51 16.05
CA ASN A 8 13.58 4.36 15.55
C ASN A 8 13.38 4.28 14.03
N THR A 9 14.31 4.87 13.29
CA THR A 9 14.27 4.96 11.82
C THR A 9 14.30 3.57 11.18
N ASP A 10 14.85 2.56 11.86
CA ASP A 10 14.84 1.15 11.42
C ASP A 10 13.43 0.54 11.49
N GLU A 11 12.64 0.85 12.53
CA GLU A 11 11.25 0.40 12.62
C GLU A 11 10.36 1.04 11.55
N LEU A 12 10.56 2.34 11.27
CA LEU A 12 9.88 3.01 10.15
C LEU A 12 10.21 2.36 8.81
N GLU A 13 11.47 1.99 8.59
CA GLU A 13 11.89 1.29 7.37
C GLU A 13 11.27 -0.11 7.28
N ALA A 14 11.16 -0.83 8.41
CA ALA A 14 10.46 -2.12 8.47
C ALA A 14 8.96 -1.98 8.16
N VAL A 15 8.31 -0.91 8.62
CA VAL A 15 6.90 -0.63 8.30
C VAL A 15 6.73 -0.33 6.80
N VAL A 16 7.61 0.48 6.20
CA VAL A 16 7.58 0.75 4.74
C VAL A 16 7.74 -0.55 3.94
N LYS A 17 8.70 -1.42 4.30
CA LYS A 17 8.89 -2.72 3.65
C LYS A 17 7.66 -3.62 3.77
N ARG A 18 7.00 -3.65 4.93
CA ARG A 18 5.75 -4.41 5.14
C ARG A 18 4.62 -3.87 4.26
N LEU A 19 4.47 -2.54 4.17
CA LEU A 19 3.47 -1.91 3.31
C LEU A 19 3.71 -2.25 1.82
N GLN A 20 4.96 -2.23 1.36
CA GLN A 20 5.31 -2.63 -0.01
C GLN A 20 4.96 -4.10 -0.30
N VAL A 21 5.20 -5.01 0.65
CA VAL A 21 4.81 -6.43 0.48
C VAL A 21 3.28 -6.58 0.41
N ILE A 22 2.54 -5.85 1.24
CA ILE A 22 1.07 -5.87 1.21
C ILE A 22 0.58 -5.33 -0.15
N GLN A 23 1.17 -4.25 -0.66
CA GLN A 23 0.86 -3.69 -1.97
C GLN A 23 1.07 -4.71 -3.10
N GLN A 24 2.19 -5.44 -3.09
CA GLN A 24 2.44 -6.49 -4.10
C GLN A 24 1.42 -7.63 -4.03
N ASN A 25 1.07 -8.09 -2.83
CA ASN A 25 0.04 -9.12 -2.64
C ASN A 25 -1.36 -8.63 -3.06
N MET A 26 -1.61 -7.33 -2.88
CA MET A 26 -2.84 -6.68 -3.32
C MET A 26 -2.94 -6.55 -4.82
N ALA A 27 -1.85 -6.21 -5.52
CA ALA A 27 -1.81 -6.22 -6.98
C ALA A 27 -2.14 -7.62 -7.53
N GLN A 28 -1.56 -8.68 -6.96
CA GLN A 28 -1.89 -10.06 -7.34
C GLN A 28 -3.35 -10.43 -7.06
N THR A 29 -3.92 -9.93 -5.96
CA THR A 29 -5.33 -10.13 -5.60
C THR A 29 -6.25 -9.36 -6.55
N SER A 30 -5.87 -8.14 -6.94
CA SER A 30 -6.56 -7.33 -7.93
C SER A 30 -6.65 -8.05 -9.27
N ASP A 31 -5.51 -8.55 -9.76
CA ASP A 31 -5.47 -9.26 -11.05
C ASP A 31 -6.30 -10.55 -11.01
N ARG A 32 -6.23 -11.31 -9.92
CA ARG A 32 -7.09 -12.51 -9.75
C ARG A 32 -8.57 -12.16 -9.63
N SER A 33 -8.93 -11.08 -8.96
CA SER A 33 -10.31 -10.65 -8.83
C SER A 33 -10.86 -10.03 -10.12
N ALA A 34 -10.01 -9.41 -10.94
CA ALA A 34 -10.42 -8.80 -12.20
C ALA A 34 -10.53 -9.83 -13.32
N TYR A 35 -9.61 -10.79 -13.39
CA TYR A 35 -9.51 -11.72 -14.52
C TYR A 35 -9.75 -13.19 -14.15
N GLY A 36 -9.59 -13.57 -12.89
CA GLY A 36 -9.75 -14.95 -12.42
C GLY A 36 -11.18 -15.32 -12.02
N THR A 37 -12.08 -14.33 -11.90
CA THR A 37 -13.50 -14.54 -11.64
C THR A 37 -14.36 -14.28 -12.86
N ASP A 38 -13.80 -14.07 -14.05
CA ASP A 38 -14.62 -13.85 -15.24
C ASP A 38 -15.41 -15.13 -15.57
N VAL A 39 -16.74 -15.05 -15.46
CA VAL A 39 -17.66 -16.13 -15.78
C VAL A 39 -18.54 -15.64 -16.91
N GLY A 40 -18.46 -16.29 -18.08
CA GLY A 40 -19.20 -15.88 -19.25
C GLY A 40 -20.70 -16.07 -19.04
N ALA A 41 -21.52 -15.20 -19.62
CA ALA A 41 -22.99 -15.32 -19.53
C ALA A 41 -23.52 -16.71 -19.97
N ALA A 42 -22.79 -17.40 -20.85
CA ALA A 42 -23.11 -18.76 -21.29
C ALA A 42 -22.87 -19.84 -20.21
N ASP A 43 -21.95 -19.61 -19.27
CA ASP A 43 -21.62 -20.53 -18.18
C ASP A 43 -22.69 -20.54 -17.09
N PHE A 44 -23.50 -19.47 -17.02
CA PHE A 44 -24.71 -19.41 -16.16
C PHE A 44 -25.90 -20.19 -16.75
N GLY A 45 -25.75 -20.78 -17.94
CA GLY A 45 -26.70 -21.68 -18.58
C GLY A 45 -27.50 -21.03 -19.72
N ALA A 46 -27.61 -21.74 -20.85
CA ALA A 46 -28.47 -21.36 -21.97
C ALA A 46 -29.94 -21.67 -21.64
N ASN A 47 -30.82 -20.67 -21.68
CA ASN A 47 -32.27 -20.72 -21.41
C ASN A 47 -32.73 -20.60 -19.94
N PHE A 48 -31.86 -20.18 -19.02
CA PHE A 48 -32.29 -19.82 -17.67
C PHE A 48 -32.71 -18.34 -17.64
N SER A 49 -33.99 -18.06 -17.38
CA SER A 49 -34.54 -16.68 -17.37
C SER A 49 -33.88 -15.77 -16.33
N HIS A 50 -33.26 -16.35 -15.30
CA HIS A 50 -32.51 -15.64 -14.27
C HIS A 50 -31.00 -15.60 -14.52
N ALA A 51 -30.46 -16.25 -15.57
CA ALA A 51 -29.02 -16.25 -15.85
C ALA A 51 -28.49 -14.83 -16.07
N ALA A 52 -29.25 -14.00 -16.79
CA ALA A 52 -28.90 -12.59 -16.99
C ALA A 52 -28.79 -11.83 -15.66
N LYS A 53 -29.74 -12.04 -14.72
CA LYS A 53 -29.72 -11.40 -13.40
C LYS A 53 -28.57 -11.89 -12.52
N VAL A 54 -28.24 -13.17 -12.59
CA VAL A 54 -27.11 -13.74 -11.83
C VAL A 54 -25.79 -13.25 -12.39
N HIS A 55 -25.65 -13.19 -13.72
CA HIS A 55 -24.48 -12.63 -14.39
C HIS A 55 -24.31 -11.13 -14.06
N GLU A 56 -25.39 -10.35 -14.08
CA GLU A 56 -25.37 -8.94 -13.68
C GLU A 56 -24.97 -8.77 -12.20
N ALA A 57 -25.54 -9.56 -11.30
CA ALA A 57 -25.14 -9.56 -9.88
C ALA A 57 -23.66 -9.95 -9.70
N HIS A 58 -23.18 -10.91 -10.47
CA HIS A 58 -21.78 -11.31 -10.49
C HIS A 58 -20.86 -10.17 -10.95
N GLN A 59 -21.18 -9.50 -12.07
CA GLN A 59 -20.42 -8.35 -12.53
C GLN A 59 -20.42 -7.20 -11.53
N ASN A 60 -21.55 -6.94 -10.86
CA ASN A 60 -21.63 -5.94 -9.80
C ASN A 60 -20.70 -6.28 -8.63
N MET A 61 -20.64 -7.56 -8.21
CA MET A 61 -19.70 -7.99 -7.17
C MET A 61 -18.23 -7.87 -7.61
N GLN A 62 -17.91 -8.24 -8.85
CA GLN A 62 -16.58 -8.10 -9.42
C GLN A 62 -16.14 -6.63 -9.48
N GLY A 63 -17.04 -5.74 -9.90
CA GLY A 63 -16.80 -4.29 -9.89
C GLY A 63 -16.56 -3.76 -8.47
N TRP A 64 -17.39 -4.17 -7.50
CA TRP A 64 -17.23 -3.79 -6.10
C TRP A 64 -15.89 -4.27 -5.50
N LEU A 65 -15.49 -5.52 -5.76
CA LEU A 65 -14.21 -6.06 -5.33
C LEU A 65 -13.04 -5.27 -5.93
N THR A 66 -13.10 -4.98 -7.23
CA THR A 66 -12.07 -4.21 -7.94
C THR A 66 -11.93 -2.80 -7.36
N ALA A 67 -13.06 -2.11 -7.10
CA ALA A 67 -13.06 -0.78 -6.48
C ALA A 67 -12.46 -0.83 -5.06
N THR A 68 -12.88 -1.79 -4.24
CA THR A 68 -12.39 -1.94 -2.86
C THR A 68 -10.89 -2.22 -2.82
N ILE A 69 -10.38 -3.08 -3.71
CA ILE A 69 -8.94 -3.37 -3.82
C ILE A 69 -8.17 -2.13 -4.28
N THR A 70 -8.75 -1.33 -5.18
CA THR A 70 -8.15 -0.07 -5.65
C THR A 70 -8.04 0.94 -4.51
N ASP A 71 -9.10 1.13 -3.73
CA ASP A 71 -9.12 2.06 -2.60
C ASP A 71 -8.11 1.66 -1.51
N LEU A 72 -8.05 0.36 -1.19
CA LEU A 72 -7.07 -0.16 -0.24
C LEU A 72 -5.62 0.02 -0.74
N SER A 73 -5.39 -0.11 -2.05
CA SER A 73 -4.05 0.10 -2.64
C SER A 73 -3.65 1.56 -2.54
N ALA A 74 -4.57 2.48 -2.84
CA ALA A 74 -4.35 3.92 -2.71
C ALA A 74 -4.06 4.33 -1.25
N LEU A 75 -4.74 3.72 -0.28
CA LEU A 75 -4.48 3.95 1.14
C LEU A 75 -3.06 3.50 1.53
N ILE A 76 -2.64 2.32 1.08
CA ILE A 76 -1.29 1.79 1.35
C ILE A 76 -0.23 2.67 0.71
N ASP A 77 -0.47 3.17 -0.51
CA ASP A 77 0.43 4.10 -1.19
C ASP A 77 0.58 5.43 -0.43
N ASP A 78 -0.52 6.03 0.02
CA ASP A 78 -0.48 7.27 0.79
C ASP A 78 0.26 7.09 2.13
N PHE A 79 -0.02 5.99 2.84
CA PHE A 79 0.69 5.65 4.08
C PHE A 79 2.18 5.36 3.84
N GLY A 80 2.52 4.64 2.77
CA GLY A 80 3.90 4.35 2.38
C GLY A 80 4.68 5.62 2.06
N ASN A 81 4.10 6.52 1.25
CA ASN A 81 4.70 7.81 0.89
C ASN A 81 4.92 8.71 2.12
N LYS A 82 3.94 8.77 3.02
CA LYS A 82 4.06 9.53 4.28
C LYS A 82 5.14 8.95 5.18
N ALA A 83 5.16 7.63 5.37
CA ALA A 83 6.17 6.96 6.18
C ALA A 83 7.58 7.17 5.61
N GLN A 84 7.75 7.09 4.29
CA GLN A 84 9.02 7.36 3.61
C GLN A 84 9.45 8.82 3.75
N THR A 85 8.53 9.77 3.60
CA THR A 85 8.80 11.20 3.79
C THR A 85 9.28 11.48 5.21
N VAL A 86 8.60 10.93 6.21
CA VAL A 86 8.97 11.05 7.62
C VAL A 86 10.34 10.40 7.89
N ASN A 87 10.59 9.20 7.37
CA ASN A 87 11.89 8.53 7.51
C ASN A 87 13.04 9.37 6.91
N ASN A 88 12.85 9.93 5.72
CA ASN A 88 13.82 10.79 5.07
C ASN A 88 14.07 12.08 5.86
N ALA A 89 13.03 12.69 6.42
CA ALA A 89 13.16 13.87 7.27
C ALA A 89 13.99 13.57 8.53
N TYR A 90 13.76 12.42 9.18
CA TYR A 90 14.57 12.01 10.34
C TYR A 90 16.02 11.73 9.96
N LYS A 91 16.27 10.99 8.87
CA LYS A 91 17.64 10.74 8.36
C LYS A 91 18.38 12.03 8.02
N GLY A 92 17.69 13.03 7.46
CA GLY A 92 18.26 14.36 7.18
C GLY A 92 18.65 15.10 8.47
N LEU A 93 17.77 15.14 9.47
CA LEU A 93 18.05 15.77 10.76
C LEU A 93 19.23 15.11 11.49
N GLU A 94 19.34 13.78 11.44
CA GLU A 94 20.48 13.06 12.01
C GLU A 94 21.78 13.36 11.24
N ALA A 95 21.73 13.37 9.91
CA ALA A 95 22.89 13.68 9.07
C ALA A 95 23.39 15.11 9.30
N ASP A 96 22.49 16.09 9.38
CA ASP A 96 22.82 17.49 9.67
C ASP A 96 23.38 17.66 11.09
N GLY A 97 22.81 16.95 12.08
CA GLY A 97 23.31 16.93 13.45
C GLY A 97 24.71 16.34 13.56
N VAL A 98 24.99 15.23 12.87
CA VAL A 98 26.32 14.60 12.80
C VAL A 98 27.32 15.49 12.07
N ALA A 99 26.93 16.11 10.96
CA ALA A 99 27.77 17.06 10.24
C ALA A 99 28.16 18.23 11.15
N ASN A 100 27.19 18.84 11.84
CA ASN A 100 27.44 19.98 12.72
C ASN A 100 28.32 19.60 13.93
N MET A 101 28.18 18.39 14.48
CA MET A 101 29.08 17.87 15.52
C MET A 101 30.50 17.60 14.99
N THR A 102 30.64 17.11 13.76
CA THR A 102 31.95 16.83 13.14
C THR A 102 32.71 18.12 12.81
N TYR A 103 32.03 19.16 12.34
CA TYR A 103 32.65 20.47 12.08
C TYR A 103 32.93 21.27 13.36
N GLY A 104 32.14 21.08 14.43
CA GLY A 104 32.35 21.75 15.72
C GLY A 104 33.48 21.19 16.58
N GLN A 105 33.95 19.96 16.33
CA GLN A 105 35.05 19.33 17.07
C GLN A 105 36.45 19.62 16.49
N GLY A 106 36.54 20.31 15.35
CA GLY A 106 37.81 20.63 14.67
C GLY A 106 38.56 21.86 15.19
N THR A 107 38.06 22.55 16.22
CA THR A 107 38.71 23.73 16.82
C THR A 107 38.88 23.56 18.33
N VAL A 108 39.89 22.80 18.74
CA VAL A 108 40.64 23.03 19.99
C VAL A 108 42.07 22.52 19.82
#